data_AF-A0A529FF41-F1
#
_entry.id   AF-A0A529FF41-F1
#
_cell.length_a   1.000
_cell.length_b   1.000
_cell.length_c   1.000
_cell.angle_alpha   90.00
_cell.angle_beta   90.00
_cell.angle_gamma   90.00
#
_symmetry.space_group_name_H-M   'P 1'
#
loop_
_entity.id
_entity.type
_entity.pdbx_description
1 polymer ?
#
loop_
_entity_poly.entity_id
_entity_poly.type
_entity_poly.pdbx_seq_one_letter_code
_entity_poly.pdbx_strand_id
1 'polypeptide(L)'
;DMDLPKETRHQGGLYLFQDRSQFNTHVASIERQGNGSIEVLSRGALIAREPALSILPKLVGGLFSAADSVGDCRLFSQRTAAYLNQACKVSLHFNTRVTGFRHAGNTIEAVKTSRGEIPCAGVILASGVETPDITSPLGFRPNIYPVKGYSGTWTVKD
;
A
#
# COMPACT_ATOMS: atom_id res chain seq x y z
N ASP A 1 11.70 14.66 -9.37
CA ASP A 1 10.46 14.10 -9.94
C ASP A 1 10.79 12.74 -10.52
N MET A 2 9.99 11.71 -10.25
CA MET A 2 10.32 10.30 -10.57
C MET A 2 9.98 9.90 -12.02
N ASP A 3 9.48 10.86 -12.81
CA ASP A 3 9.03 10.65 -14.20
C ASP A 3 8.10 9.42 -14.31
N LEU A 4 7.20 9.29 -13.35
CA LEU A 4 6.17 8.26 -13.38
C LEU A 4 5.21 8.63 -14.52
N PRO A 5 4.96 7.74 -15.50
CA PRO A 5 4.11 8.08 -16.62
C PRO A 5 2.66 8.38 -16.18
N LYS A 6 1.85 8.88 -17.11
CA LYS A 6 0.40 9.10 -17.01
C LYS A 6 -0.44 7.87 -16.61
N GLU A 7 0.19 6.73 -16.34
CA GLU A 7 -0.45 5.49 -15.92
C GLU A 7 -1.02 5.58 -14.49
N THR A 8 -0.50 6.49 -13.67
CA THR A 8 -1.14 6.85 -12.40
C THR A 8 -2.39 7.67 -12.69
N ARG A 9 -3.56 7.11 -12.34
CA ARG A 9 -4.85 7.76 -12.47
C ARG A 9 -5.27 8.32 -11.12
N HIS A 10 -5.41 9.64 -11.06
CA HIS A 10 -5.84 10.39 -9.88
C HIS A 10 -7.35 10.71 -9.94
N GLN A 11 -8.17 9.74 -10.33
CA GLN A 11 -9.63 9.91 -10.46
C GLN A 11 -10.38 9.62 -9.15
N GLY A 12 -9.64 9.34 -8.08
CA GLY A 12 -10.15 8.98 -6.76
C GLY A 12 -10.70 7.55 -6.69
N GLY A 13 -11.30 7.23 -5.54
CA GLY A 13 -11.81 5.92 -5.20
C GLY A 13 -13.23 5.99 -4.66
N LEU A 14 -14.09 5.07 -5.10
CA LEU A 14 -15.45 4.89 -4.59
C LEU A 14 -15.50 3.69 -3.64
N TYR A 15 -15.96 3.95 -2.41
CA TYR A 15 -16.24 2.92 -1.42
C TYR A 15 -17.75 2.71 -1.36
N LEU A 16 -18.21 1.53 -1.78
CA LEU A 16 -19.62 1.23 -1.97
C LEU A 16 -20.17 0.44 -0.79
N PHE A 17 -21.32 0.85 -0.27
CA PHE A 17 -21.98 0.18 0.85
C PHE A 17 -23.33 -0.38 0.41
N GLN A 18 -23.59 -1.64 0.75
CA GLN A 18 -24.90 -2.29 0.59
C GLN A 18 -25.64 -2.45 1.93
N ASP A 19 -24.94 -2.29 3.04
CA ASP A 19 -25.49 -2.33 4.39
C ASP A 19 -25.61 -0.90 4.94
N ARG A 20 -26.83 -0.52 5.36
CA ARG A 20 -27.13 0.83 5.86
C ARG A 20 -26.44 1.13 7.19
N SER A 21 -26.32 0.15 8.08
CA SER A 21 -25.68 0.32 9.38
C SER A 21 -24.18 0.56 9.21
N GLN A 22 -23.52 -0.20 8.33
CA GLN A 22 -22.11 0.00 8.00
C GLN A 22 -21.86 1.35 7.35
N PHE A 23 -22.72 1.76 6.41
CA PHE A 23 -22.64 3.07 5.77
C PHE A 23 -22.73 4.20 6.80
N ASN A 24 -23.75 4.19 7.65
CA ASN A 24 -23.93 5.21 8.68
C ASN A 24 -22.76 5.26 9.67
N THR A 25 -22.21 4.09 10.04
CA THR A 25 -21.04 4.00 10.92
C THR A 25 -19.81 4.66 10.31
N HIS A 26 -19.56 4.44 9.01
CA HIS A 26 -18.42 5.05 8.32
C HIS A 26 -18.60 6.55 8.13
N VAL A 27 -19.80 7.01 7.78
CA VAL A 27 -20.13 8.45 7.70
C VAL A 27 -19.86 9.14 9.03
N ALA A 28 -20.39 8.61 10.13
CA ALA A 28 -20.17 9.16 11.46
C ALA A 28 -18.69 9.10 11.90
N SER A 29 -17.90 8.15 11.38
CA SER A 29 -16.46 8.11 11.61
C SER A 29 -15.74 9.26 10.90
N ILE A 30 -16.08 9.53 9.65
CA ILE A 30 -15.46 10.59 8.84
C ILE A 30 -15.80 11.97 9.40
N GLU A 31 -17.07 12.20 9.75
CA GLU A 31 -17.52 13.46 10.34
C GLU A 31 -16.79 13.77 11.65
N ARG A 32 -16.58 12.75 12.51
CA ARG A 32 -15.81 12.89 13.76
C ARG A 32 -14.34 13.19 13.54
N GLN A 33 -13.74 12.64 12.47
CA GLN A 33 -12.32 12.84 12.16
C GLN A 33 -12.06 14.18 11.46
N GLY A 34 -13.11 14.92 11.06
CA GLY A 34 -12.97 16.22 10.39
C GLY A 34 -12.28 16.12 9.01
N ASN A 35 -12.29 14.94 8.39
CA ASN A 35 -11.55 14.70 7.17
C ASN A 35 -12.31 15.26 5.96
N GLY A 36 -12.15 16.56 5.71
CA GLY A 36 -12.79 17.30 4.60
C GLY A 36 -12.36 16.87 3.19
N SER A 37 -11.68 15.73 3.04
CA SER A 37 -11.24 15.17 1.77
C SER A 37 -12.13 14.02 1.26
N ILE A 38 -13.03 13.48 2.10
CA ILE A 38 -13.93 12.39 1.72
C ILE A 38 -15.36 12.91 1.59
N GLU A 39 -15.93 12.75 0.40
CA GLU A 39 -17.31 13.14 0.09
C GLU A 39 -18.28 11.97 0.35
N VAL A 40 -19.38 12.26 1.04
CA VAL A 40 -20.46 11.28 1.28
C VAL A 40 -21.45 11.36 0.12
N LEU A 41 -21.64 10.24 -0.58
CA LEU A 41 -22.51 10.16 -1.76
C LEU A 41 -23.75 9.31 -1.48
N SER A 42 -24.90 9.86 -1.85
CA SER A 42 -26.15 9.09 -1.91
C SER A 42 -26.11 8.07 -3.05
N ARG A 43 -26.99 7.06 -3.02
CA ARG A 43 -27.17 6.12 -4.14
C ARG A 43 -27.39 6.85 -5.47
N GLY A 44 -28.22 7.90 -5.47
CA GLY A 44 -28.50 8.68 -6.68
C GLY A 44 -27.26 9.38 -7.23
N ALA A 45 -26.46 10.00 -6.35
CA ALA A 45 -25.21 10.65 -6.73
C ALA A 45 -24.17 9.65 -7.27
N LEU A 46 -24.07 8.46 -6.66
CA LEU A 46 -23.23 7.37 -7.16
C LEU A 46 -23.63 6.93 -8.57
N ILE A 47 -24.92 6.71 -8.82
CA ILE A 47 -25.41 6.28 -10.16
C ILE A 47 -25.24 7.39 -11.19
N ALA A 48 -25.45 8.66 -10.82
CA ALA A 48 -25.20 9.78 -11.71
C ALA A 48 -23.72 9.86 -12.13
N ARG A 49 -22.80 9.46 -11.23
CA ARG A 49 -21.37 9.44 -11.50
C ARG A 49 -20.91 8.18 -12.26
N GLU A 50 -21.42 7.02 -11.89
CA GLU A 50 -21.13 5.73 -12.52
C GLU A 50 -22.44 4.98 -12.81
N PRO A 51 -23.01 5.14 -14.01
CA PRO A 51 -24.30 4.55 -14.38
C PRO A 51 -24.36 3.03 -14.24
N ALA A 52 -23.22 2.33 -14.38
CA ALA A 52 -23.15 0.88 -14.22
C ALA A 52 -23.56 0.43 -12.80
N LEU A 53 -23.46 1.30 -11.78
CA LEU A 53 -23.89 0.99 -10.42
C LEU A 53 -25.41 0.83 -10.26
N SER A 54 -26.20 1.24 -11.25
CA SER A 54 -27.65 1.06 -11.24
C SER A 54 -28.08 -0.40 -11.10
N ILE A 55 -27.24 -1.34 -11.55
CA ILE A 55 -27.49 -2.79 -11.47
C ILE A 55 -27.41 -3.35 -10.05
N LEU A 56 -26.90 -2.59 -9.07
CA LEU A 56 -26.74 -3.04 -7.69
C LEU A 56 -28.00 -2.69 -6.88
N PRO A 57 -28.97 -3.60 -6.69
CA PRO A 57 -30.25 -3.27 -6.04
C PRO A 57 -30.08 -2.89 -4.57
N LYS A 58 -29.07 -3.45 -3.90
CA LYS A 58 -28.80 -3.21 -2.48
C LYS A 58 -27.89 -2.01 -2.21
N LEU A 59 -27.39 -1.31 -3.23
CA LEU A 59 -26.53 -0.15 -3.02
C LEU A 59 -27.26 0.94 -2.22
N VAL A 60 -26.69 1.29 -1.08
CA VAL A 60 -27.27 2.16 -0.04
C VAL A 60 -26.73 3.60 -0.17
N GLY A 61 -25.44 3.71 -0.49
CA GLY A 61 -24.65 4.94 -0.52
C GLY A 61 -23.16 4.62 -0.62
N GLY A 62 -22.32 5.65 -0.64
CA GLY A 62 -20.89 5.49 -0.81
C GLY A 62 -20.08 6.65 -0.30
N LEU A 63 -18.77 6.46 -0.28
CA LEU A 63 -17.79 7.49 0.02
C LEU A 63 -16.90 7.67 -1.19
N PHE A 64 -16.53 8.91 -1.46
CA PHE A 64 -15.58 9.25 -2.50
C PHE A 64 -14.35 9.93 -1.91
N SER A 65 -13.18 9.34 -2.15
CA SER A 65 -11.88 9.94 -1.82
C SER A 65 -11.23 10.44 -3.10
N ALA A 66 -11.06 11.76 -3.25
CA ALA A 66 -10.34 12.34 -4.38
C ALA A 66 -8.82 12.11 -4.30
N ALA A 67 -8.31 11.76 -3.12
CA ALA A 67 -6.88 11.51 -2.88
C ALA A 67 -6.44 10.12 -3.37
N ASP A 68 -7.38 9.19 -3.52
CA ASP A 68 -7.04 7.84 -3.96
C ASP A 68 -6.57 7.84 -5.42
N SER A 69 -5.69 6.88 -5.72
CA SER A 69 -5.10 6.75 -7.05
C SER A 69 -4.88 5.29 -7.39
N VAL A 70 -4.86 5.00 -8.68
CA VAL A 70 -4.54 3.67 -9.22
C VAL A 70 -3.34 3.81 -10.14
N GLY A 71 -2.45 2.81 -10.15
CA GLY A 71 -1.29 2.81 -11.04
C GLY A 71 -0.64 1.44 -11.15
N ASP A 72 0.39 1.34 -11.99
CA ASP A 72 1.18 0.13 -12.15
C ASP A 72 2.25 0.03 -11.05
N CYS A 73 2.03 -0.89 -10.10
CA CYS A 73 2.95 -1.13 -8.99
C CYS A 73 4.35 -1.58 -9.45
N ARG A 74 4.45 -2.35 -10.54
CA ARG A 74 5.72 -2.84 -11.08
C ARG A 74 6.51 -1.65 -11.63
N LEU A 75 5.88 -0.83 -12.47
CA LEU A 75 6.56 0.31 -13.06
C LEU A 75 6.97 1.32 -12.00
N PHE A 76 6.06 1.62 -11.05
CA PHE A 76 6.36 2.48 -9.91
C PHE A 76 7.62 2.02 -9.16
N SER A 77 7.68 0.73 -8.82
CA SER A 77 8.82 0.15 -8.09
C SER A 77 10.13 0.23 -8.89
N GLN A 78 10.09 -0.07 -10.19
CA GLN A 78 11.27 -0.01 -11.06
C GLN A 78 11.80 1.42 -11.22
N ARG A 79 10.90 2.40 -11.43
CA ARG A 79 11.25 3.82 -11.54
C ARG A 79 11.81 4.36 -10.23
N THR A 80 11.21 3.95 -9.10
CA THR A 80 11.72 4.30 -7.77
C THR A 80 13.14 3.79 -7.56
N ALA A 81 13.40 2.53 -7.87
CA ALA A 81 14.74 1.95 -7.77
C ALA A 81 15.75 2.69 -8.66
N ALA A 82 15.39 2.97 -9.92
CA ALA A 82 16.24 3.73 -10.83
C ALA A 82 16.54 5.14 -10.30
N TYR A 83 15.53 5.86 -9.83
CA TYR A 83 15.68 7.20 -9.26
C TYR A 83 16.58 7.21 -8.02
N LEU A 84 16.36 6.30 -7.07
CA LEU A 84 17.17 6.21 -5.85
C LEU A 84 18.64 5.92 -6.18
N ASN A 85 18.90 5.06 -7.18
CA ASN A 85 20.26 4.75 -7.59
C ASN A 85 20.93 5.93 -8.30
N GLN A 86 20.27 6.55 -9.28
CA GLN A 86 20.85 7.58 -10.14
C GLN A 86 20.91 8.95 -9.46
N ALA A 87 19.83 9.37 -8.80
CA ALA A 87 19.70 10.71 -8.23
C ALA A 87 20.11 10.76 -6.75
N CYS A 88 19.85 9.69 -5.99
CA CYS A 88 20.11 9.65 -4.54
C CYS A 88 21.35 8.86 -4.15
N LYS A 89 22.09 8.28 -5.11
CA LYS A 89 23.31 7.48 -4.90
C LYS A 89 23.10 6.29 -3.95
N VAL A 90 21.90 5.71 -3.96
CA VAL A 90 21.59 4.52 -3.17
C VAL A 90 22.14 3.27 -3.87
N SER A 91 22.94 2.49 -3.16
CA SER A 91 23.40 1.17 -3.60
C SER A 91 22.28 0.14 -3.43
N LEU A 92 21.84 -0.44 -4.55
CA LEU A 92 20.79 -1.47 -4.56
C LEU A 92 21.40 -2.85 -4.76
N HIS A 93 21.13 -3.76 -3.83
CA HIS A 93 21.66 -5.13 -3.84
C HIS A 93 20.54 -6.15 -4.06
N PHE A 94 20.17 -6.40 -5.32
CA PHE A 94 19.15 -7.40 -5.69
C PHE A 94 19.69 -8.83 -5.67
N ASN A 95 18.90 -9.83 -5.30
CA ASN A 95 19.38 -11.21 -5.06
C ASN A 95 20.39 -11.29 -3.89
N THR A 96 20.25 -10.40 -2.91
CA THR A 96 21.01 -10.44 -1.64
C THR A 96 20.03 -10.70 -0.51
N ARG A 97 19.85 -11.97 -0.13
CA ARG A 97 18.97 -12.32 0.99
C ARG A 97 19.62 -11.92 2.32
N VAL A 98 18.90 -11.22 3.18
CA VAL A 98 19.30 -10.97 4.58
C VAL A 98 19.16 -12.28 5.38
N THR A 99 20.19 -12.64 6.12
CA THR A 99 20.24 -13.88 6.92
C THR A 99 20.41 -13.61 8.41
N GLY A 100 20.60 -12.35 8.81
CA GLY A 100 20.67 -11.93 10.20
C GLY A 100 21.44 -10.63 10.36
N PHE A 101 21.91 -10.39 11.58
CA PHE A 101 22.65 -9.19 11.94
C PHE A 101 23.90 -9.54 12.72
N ARG A 102 24.91 -8.68 12.61
CA ARG A 102 26.03 -8.62 13.55
C ARG A 102 25.78 -7.40 14.45
N HIS A 103 25.84 -7.61 15.76
CA HIS A 103 25.58 -6.55 16.73
C HIS A 103 26.54 -6.68 17.93
N ALA A 104 26.82 -5.54 18.55
CA ALA A 104 27.55 -5.45 19.81
C ALA A 104 26.62 -4.83 20.86
N GLY A 105 26.26 -5.61 21.87
CA GLY A 105 25.19 -5.25 22.80
C GLY A 105 23.89 -4.94 22.04
N ASN A 106 23.38 -3.72 22.22
CA ASN A 106 22.13 -3.25 21.62
C ASN A 106 22.31 -2.52 20.28
N THR A 107 23.51 -2.52 19.70
CA THR A 107 23.82 -1.80 18.46
C THR A 107 24.08 -2.77 17.32
N ILE A 108 23.30 -2.68 16.24
CA ILE A 108 23.57 -3.41 14.99
C ILE A 108 24.73 -2.72 14.26
N GLU A 109 25.76 -3.50 13.92
CA GLU A 109 26.96 -3.01 13.24
C GLU A 109 27.06 -3.50 11.78
N ALA A 110 26.35 -4.57 11.43
CA ALA A 110 26.25 -5.05 10.06
C ALA A 110 25.00 -5.89 9.80
N VAL A 111 24.55 -5.89 8.55
CA VAL A 111 23.56 -6.84 8.03
C VAL A 111 24.29 -8.03 7.44
N LYS A 112 23.98 -9.25 7.92
CA LYS A 112 24.48 -10.49 7.32
C LYS A 112 23.62 -10.84 6.13
N THR A 113 24.26 -11.17 5.02
CA THR A 113 23.56 -11.53 3.79
C THR A 113 24.14 -12.78 3.15
N SER A 114 23.38 -13.37 2.21
CA SER A 114 23.84 -14.45 1.33
C SER A 114 25.10 -14.13 0.50
N ARG A 115 25.52 -12.85 0.44
CA ARG A 115 26.69 -12.40 -0.33
C ARG A 115 27.75 -11.71 0.51
N GLY A 116 27.72 -11.95 1.82
CA GLY A 116 28.65 -11.37 2.79
C GLY A 116 27.99 -10.34 3.71
N GLU A 117 28.77 -9.79 4.62
CA GLU A 117 28.30 -8.76 5.55
C GLU A 117 28.35 -7.38 4.92
N ILE A 118 27.35 -6.55 5.22
CA ILE A 118 27.30 -5.15 4.84
C ILE A 118 27.33 -4.32 6.14
N PRO A 119 28.45 -3.65 6.47
CA PRO A 119 28.54 -2.79 7.63
C PRO A 119 27.53 -1.64 7.56
N CYS A 120 26.92 -1.30 8.70
CA CYS A 120 25.92 -0.24 8.78
C CYS A 120 25.89 0.38 10.19
N ALA A 121 25.52 1.65 10.26
CA ALA A 121 25.26 2.33 11.54
C ALA A 121 23.80 2.19 12.01
N GLY A 122 22.92 1.70 11.15
CA GLY A 122 21.50 1.53 11.44
C GLY A 122 20.80 0.71 10.36
N VAL A 123 19.66 0.14 10.71
CA VAL A 123 18.86 -0.71 9.83
C VAL A 123 17.40 -0.26 9.89
N ILE A 124 16.80 -0.09 8.71
CA ILE A 124 15.35 0.09 8.55
C ILE A 124 14.81 -1.21 7.95
N LEU A 125 13.85 -1.84 8.63
CA LEU A 125 13.19 -3.04 8.14
C LEU A 125 11.94 -2.66 7.36
N ALA A 126 11.96 -2.92 6.05
CA ALA A 126 10.83 -2.77 5.13
C ALA A 126 10.53 -4.11 4.42
N SER A 127 10.70 -5.22 5.13
CA SER A 127 10.65 -6.60 4.61
C SER A 127 9.24 -7.23 4.57
N GLY A 128 8.20 -6.44 4.79
CA GLY A 128 6.81 -6.91 4.76
C GLY A 128 6.60 -8.12 5.67
N VAL A 129 6.07 -9.21 5.12
CA VAL A 129 5.70 -10.44 5.84
C VAL A 129 6.89 -11.24 6.36
N GLU A 130 8.11 -11.01 5.85
CA GLU A 130 9.33 -11.67 6.36
C GLU A 130 9.90 -10.98 7.61
N THR A 131 9.37 -9.80 7.98
CA THR A 131 9.87 -9.01 9.12
C THR A 131 9.91 -9.79 10.44
N PRO A 132 8.86 -10.55 10.84
CA PRO A 132 8.88 -11.33 12.08
C PRO A 132 10.01 -12.35 12.16
N ASP A 133 10.35 -12.99 11.05
CA ASP A 133 11.39 -14.02 11.01
C ASP A 133 12.79 -13.40 11.03
N ILE A 134 12.94 -12.22 10.41
CA ILE A 134 14.18 -11.43 10.45
C ILE A 134 14.46 -10.89 11.86
N THR A 135 13.43 -10.45 12.59
CA THR A 135 13.59 -9.85 13.92
C THR A 135 13.62 -10.87 15.05
N SER A 136 13.08 -12.07 14.87
CA SER A 136 13.01 -13.08 15.93
C SER A 136 14.36 -13.38 16.59
N PRO A 137 15.50 -13.49 15.86
CA PRO A 137 16.81 -13.67 16.47
C PRO A 137 17.30 -12.47 17.30
N LEU A 138 16.72 -11.28 17.10
CA LEU A 138 16.98 -10.07 17.90
C LEU A 138 16.12 -10.02 19.18
N GLY A 139 15.33 -11.06 19.45
CA GLY A 139 14.53 -11.18 20.68
C GLY A 139 13.15 -10.54 20.62
N PHE A 140 12.68 -10.09 19.44
CA PHE A 140 11.32 -9.58 19.29
C PHE A 140 10.67 -10.02 17.98
N ARG A 141 9.34 -10.10 17.97
CA ARG A 141 8.57 -10.59 16.84
C ARG A 141 7.29 -9.78 16.65
N PRO A 142 7.23 -8.85 15.67
CA PRO A 142 6.04 -8.06 15.40
C PRO A 142 4.83 -8.91 15.02
N ASN A 143 3.63 -8.45 15.37
CA ASN A 143 2.36 -9.09 15.04
C ASN A 143 1.97 -8.84 13.58
N ILE A 144 2.70 -9.46 12.66
CA ILE A 144 2.49 -9.40 11.21
C ILE A 144 2.14 -10.82 10.73
N TYR A 145 1.03 -10.95 10.01
CA TYR A 145 0.57 -12.23 9.47
C TYR A 145 0.18 -12.05 7.99
N PRO A 146 0.68 -12.91 7.07
CA PRO A 146 0.31 -12.83 5.66
C PRO A 146 -1.13 -13.30 5.43
N VAL A 147 -1.88 -12.51 4.67
CA VAL A 147 -3.21 -12.92 4.18
C VAL A 147 -3.18 -13.16 2.68
N LYS A 148 -4.02 -14.06 2.19
CA LYS A 148 -4.15 -14.31 0.75
C LYS A 148 -5.06 -13.26 0.13
N GLY A 149 -4.57 -12.61 -0.92
CA GLY A 149 -5.36 -11.78 -1.83
C GLY A 149 -5.40 -12.41 -3.21
N TYR A 150 -6.53 -12.31 -3.89
CA TYR A 150 -6.67 -12.71 -5.28
C TYR A 150 -7.08 -11.48 -6.10
N SER A 151 -6.46 -11.31 -7.26
CA SER A 151 -6.86 -10.33 -8.26
C SER A 151 -7.04 -11.04 -9.60
N GLY A 152 -7.95 -10.52 -10.41
CA GLY A 152 -8.15 -11.00 -11.78
C GLY A 152 -8.21 -9.83 -12.74
N THR A 153 -7.87 -10.10 -13.99
CA THR A 153 -7.91 -9.12 -15.08
C THR A 153 -8.76 -9.71 -16.19
N TRP A 154 -9.77 -8.97 -16.61
CA TRP A 154 -10.68 -9.37 -17.67
C TRP A 154 -10.76 -8.28 -18.72
N THR A 155 -10.94 -8.68 -19.98
CA THR A 155 -11.34 -7.76 -21.03
C THR A 155 -12.82 -7.46 -20.88
N VAL A 156 -13.15 -6.18 -20.68
CA VAL A 156 -14.55 -5.73 -20.73
C VAL A 156 -14.99 -5.77 -22.20
N LYS A 157 -16.09 -6.46 -22.46
CA LYS A 157 -16.76 -6.43 -23.77
C LYS A 157 -17.91 -5.45 -23.67
N ASP A 158 -18.12 -4.69 -24.75
CA ASP A 158 -19.31 -3.85 -24.92
C ASP A 158 -20.59 -4.70 -24.97
#